data_AF-A0AAX3ZZD2-F1
#
_entry.id   AF-A0AAX3ZZD2-F1
#
_cell.length_a   1.000
_cell.length_b   1.000
_cell.length_c   1.000
_cell.angle_alpha   90.00
_cell.angle_beta   90.00
_cell.angle_gamma   90.00
#
_symmetry.space_group_name_H-M   'P 1'
#
loop_
_entity.id
_entity.type
_entity.pdbx_description
1 polymer ?
#
loop_
_entity_poly.entity_id
_entity_poly.type
_entity_poly.pdbx_seq_one_letter_code
_entity_poly.pdbx_strand_id
1 'polypeptide(L)'
;MSENITTGGTYPTKGREGMDELEAVGRRLIVDGYLRGGSVFTPGEPVWSRANFVEIKEIYIDRPDQSQDKNFFEKLTVQFAGASDGAIQLFAELLLTNVLPLSNYLWNTKYRHVRQVLEMMEHPVDFPIDVVSVTGVGAFNGGMAFGVWRWSQLWLLIYFGLHVNSLSAEEREALATDPLAFRDALAAVPAPNEPAGVLPCGTWRSRSPSAR
;
A
#
# COMPACT_ATOMS: atom_id res chain seq x y z
N MET A 1 39.32 21.22 -3.00
CA MET A 1 38.15 21.19 -3.90
C MET A 1 37.84 19.73 -4.13
N SER A 2 36.88 19.23 -3.36
CA SER A 2 36.53 17.81 -3.29
C SER A 2 35.21 17.63 -4.04
N GLU A 3 35.23 16.90 -5.15
CA GLU A 3 34.01 16.43 -5.80
C GLU A 3 33.72 15.00 -5.32
N ASN A 4 32.65 14.85 -4.55
CA ASN A 4 32.07 13.57 -4.17
C ASN A 4 31.22 13.05 -5.35
N ILE A 5 31.55 11.86 -5.84
CA ILE A 5 30.74 11.12 -6.80
C ILE A 5 29.65 10.39 -6.01
N THR A 6 28.42 10.91 -6.08
CA THR A 6 27.21 10.20 -5.63
C THR A 6 26.80 9.20 -6.70
N THR A 7 27.17 7.92 -6.53
CA THR A 7 26.60 6.81 -7.30
C THR A 7 25.20 6.48 -6.77
N GLY A 8 24.20 7.23 -7.23
CA GLY A 8 22.79 6.79 -7.21
C GLY A 8 22.52 6.00 -8.48
N GLY A 9 22.17 4.72 -8.36
CA GLY A 9 21.84 3.88 -9.51
C GLY A 9 20.62 4.43 -10.28
N THR A 10 20.85 5.00 -11.46
CA THR A 10 19.81 5.31 -12.45
C THR A 10 19.25 4.00 -13.01
N TYR A 11 18.05 3.64 -12.59
CA TYR A 11 17.26 2.64 -13.30
C TYR A 11 16.70 3.30 -14.57
N PRO A 12 16.98 2.77 -15.77
CA PRO A 12 16.42 3.33 -16.99
C PRO A 12 14.92 3.07 -17.00
N THR A 13 14.13 4.11 -16.72
CA THR A 13 12.69 4.09 -16.99
C THR A 13 12.49 3.97 -18.49
N LYS A 14 11.42 3.29 -18.93
CA LYS A 14 11.19 2.96 -20.35
C LYS A 14 10.77 4.19 -21.20
N GLY A 15 11.40 5.35 -21.01
CA GLY A 15 11.25 6.53 -21.86
C GLY A 15 9.84 7.12 -21.91
N ARG A 16 9.00 6.84 -20.91
CA ARG A 16 7.66 7.44 -20.79
C ARG A 16 7.76 8.65 -19.88
N GLU A 17 7.31 9.80 -20.36
CA GLU A 17 7.24 11.05 -19.61
C GLU A 17 6.55 10.84 -18.25
N GLY A 18 7.13 11.39 -17.18
CA GLY A 18 6.59 11.31 -15.82
C GLY A 18 6.93 10.04 -15.03
N MET A 19 7.59 9.04 -15.63
CA MET A 19 7.90 7.78 -14.94
C MET A 19 8.94 7.92 -13.83
N ASP A 20 9.94 8.79 -14.02
CA ASP A 20 10.97 9.03 -13.01
C ASP A 20 10.34 9.64 -11.74
N GLU A 21 9.40 10.57 -11.93
CA GLU A 21 8.65 11.20 -10.85
C GLU A 21 7.69 10.21 -10.17
N LEU A 22 7.01 9.36 -10.97
CA LEU A 22 6.18 8.27 -10.43
C LEU A 22 7.01 7.31 -9.56
N GLU A 23 8.18 6.90 -10.04
CA GLU A 23 9.10 6.01 -9.32
C GLU A 23 9.68 6.68 -8.06
N ALA A 24 9.96 7.98 -8.12
CA ALA A 24 10.41 8.74 -6.95
C ALA A 24 9.35 8.80 -5.85
N VAL A 25 8.09 9.06 -6.20
CA VAL A 25 6.96 9.04 -5.24
C VAL A 25 6.72 7.62 -4.72
N GLY A 26 6.75 6.61 -5.60
CA GLY A 26 6.64 5.20 -5.22
C GLY A 26 7.73 4.80 -4.22
N ARG A 27 8.98 5.23 -4.45
CA ARG A 27 10.09 4.99 -3.53
C ARG A 27 9.87 5.64 -2.17
N ARG A 28 9.32 6.86 -2.10
CA ARG A 28 8.99 7.50 -0.81
C ARG A 28 7.93 6.73 -0.03
N LEU A 29 6.86 6.27 -0.68
CA LEU A 29 5.82 5.45 -0.04
C LEU A 29 6.39 4.16 0.55
N ILE A 30 7.29 3.48 -0.17
CA ILE A 30 7.90 2.23 0.30
C ILE A 30 8.99 2.48 1.34
N VAL A 31 9.96 3.34 1.05
CA VAL A 31 11.15 3.50 1.91
C VAL A 31 10.84 4.39 3.10
N ASP A 32 10.31 5.59 2.88
CA ASP A 32 10.07 6.54 3.97
C ASP A 32 8.81 6.19 4.76
N GLY A 33 7.77 5.72 4.07
CA GLY A 33 6.54 5.20 4.68
C GLY A 33 6.72 3.81 5.29
N TYR A 34 6.59 2.75 4.49
CA TYR A 34 6.60 1.36 4.96
C TYR A 34 7.77 1.01 5.87
N LEU A 35 9.00 1.27 5.41
CA LEU A 35 10.21 0.75 6.07
C LEU A 35 10.66 1.63 7.24
N ARG A 36 10.45 2.95 7.15
CA ARG A 36 10.92 3.92 8.15
C ARG A 36 9.83 4.52 9.03
N GLY A 37 8.56 4.24 8.75
CA GLY A 37 7.41 4.64 9.56
C GLY A 37 6.99 6.10 9.39
N GLY A 38 7.60 6.86 8.48
CA GLY A 38 7.28 8.25 8.20
C GLY A 38 5.99 8.41 7.40
N SER A 39 5.81 9.56 6.75
CA SER A 39 4.63 9.86 5.93
C SER A 39 5.01 10.63 4.68
N VAL A 40 4.34 10.31 3.57
CA VAL A 40 4.44 11.08 2.32
C VAL A 40 3.57 12.33 2.36
N PHE A 41 2.42 12.29 3.04
CA PHE A 41 1.50 13.43 3.13
C PHE A 41 1.88 14.43 4.21
N THR A 42 2.42 13.97 5.34
CA THR A 42 2.89 14.81 6.46
C THR A 42 4.34 14.46 6.85
N PRO A 43 5.34 14.89 6.06
CA PRO A 43 6.74 14.58 6.33
C PRO A 43 7.17 14.94 7.76
N GLY A 44 7.78 13.97 8.46
CA GLY A 44 8.19 14.10 9.87
C GLY A 44 7.22 13.45 10.85
N GLU A 45 5.98 13.17 10.45
CA GLU A 45 5.00 12.48 11.30
C GLU A 45 5.07 10.95 11.13
N PRO A 46 5.02 10.18 12.24
CA PRO A 46 5.14 8.72 12.21
C PRO A 46 3.80 8.03 11.85
N VAL A 47 3.25 8.33 10.67
CA VAL A 47 1.91 7.85 10.26
C VAL A 47 1.90 6.36 9.94
N TRP A 48 2.97 5.82 9.36
CA TRP A 48 3.13 4.40 9.05
C TRP A 48 3.54 3.57 10.29
N SER A 49 2.94 3.88 11.44
CA SER A 49 3.23 3.26 12.72
C SER A 49 2.43 1.98 12.96
N ARG A 50 2.97 1.10 13.81
CA ARG A 50 2.27 -0.10 14.28
C ARG A 50 0.90 0.21 14.87
N ALA A 51 0.73 1.32 15.59
CA ALA A 51 -0.54 1.69 16.22
C ALA A 51 -1.63 1.90 15.16
N ASN A 52 -1.33 2.69 14.13
CA ASN A 52 -2.27 2.96 13.04
C ASN A 52 -2.58 1.69 12.23
N PHE A 53 -1.57 0.84 11.97
CA PHE A 53 -1.81 -0.45 11.29
C PHE A 53 -2.70 -1.40 12.09
N VAL A 54 -2.52 -1.47 13.42
CA VAL A 54 -3.37 -2.29 14.31
C VAL A 54 -4.81 -1.78 14.28
N GLU A 55 -5.00 -0.47 14.41
CA GLU A 55 -6.34 0.15 14.34
C GLU A 55 -7.01 -0.14 13.00
N ILE A 56 -6.33 0.09 11.87
CA ILE A 56 -6.85 -0.22 10.54
C ILE A 56 -7.23 -1.69 10.43
N LYS A 57 -6.39 -2.61 10.93
CA LYS A 57 -6.71 -4.04 10.91
C LYS A 57 -8.01 -4.32 11.66
N GLU A 58 -8.19 -3.78 12.86
CA GLU A 58 -9.38 -4.01 13.68
C GLU A 58 -10.67 -3.50 13.02
N ILE A 59 -10.63 -2.33 12.38
CA ILE A 59 -11.83 -1.70 11.79
C ILE A 59 -12.12 -2.15 10.36
N TYR A 60 -11.09 -2.43 9.55
CA TYR A 60 -11.23 -2.73 8.13
C TYR A 60 -11.20 -4.22 7.81
N ILE A 61 -10.28 -4.97 8.44
CA ILE A 61 -10.06 -6.39 8.16
C ILE A 61 -10.89 -7.28 9.09
N ASP A 62 -10.86 -7.01 10.39
CA ASP A 62 -11.54 -7.86 11.39
C ASP A 62 -13.06 -7.60 11.45
N ARG A 63 -13.51 -6.46 10.90
CA ARG A 63 -14.93 -6.06 10.84
C ARG A 63 -15.33 -5.61 9.42
N PRO A 64 -15.27 -6.51 8.41
CA PRO A 64 -15.56 -6.14 7.03
C PRO A 64 -17.04 -5.78 6.83
N ASP A 65 -17.32 -4.70 6.11
CA ASP A 65 -18.70 -4.36 5.70
C ASP A 65 -19.15 -5.25 4.52
N GLN A 66 -20.05 -6.19 4.82
CA GLN A 66 -20.62 -7.15 3.86
C GLN A 66 -21.88 -6.65 3.13
N SER A 67 -22.31 -5.40 3.36
CA SER A 67 -23.44 -4.78 2.63
C SER A 67 -23.27 -4.94 1.12
N GLN A 68 -24.31 -5.36 0.42
CA GLN A 68 -24.27 -5.52 -1.04
C GLN A 68 -24.72 -4.25 -1.78
N ASP A 69 -25.41 -3.36 -1.06
CA ASP A 69 -26.01 -2.12 -1.55
C ASP A 69 -25.07 -0.91 -1.51
N LYS A 70 -23.93 -1.01 -0.81
CA LYS A 70 -22.93 0.05 -0.69
C LYS A 70 -21.74 -0.18 -1.62
N ASN A 71 -21.26 0.89 -2.23
CA ASN A 71 -19.98 0.89 -2.93
C ASN A 71 -18.79 0.91 -1.94
N PHE A 72 -17.58 0.73 -2.46
CA PHE A 72 -16.36 0.63 -1.66
C PHE A 72 -16.14 1.81 -0.70
N PHE A 73 -16.33 3.05 -1.14
CA PHE A 73 -16.08 4.24 -0.30
C PHE A 73 -17.19 4.46 0.73
N GLU A 74 -18.44 4.16 0.38
CA GLU A 74 -19.56 4.19 1.35
C GLU A 74 -19.35 3.19 2.49
N LYS A 75 -18.81 2.00 2.18
CA LYS A 75 -18.41 1.03 3.20
C LYS A 75 -17.28 1.56 4.08
N LEU A 76 -16.24 2.13 3.46
CA LEU A 76 -15.13 2.71 4.21
C LEU A 76 -15.60 3.81 5.18
N THR A 77 -16.47 4.72 4.75
CA THR A 77 -17.03 5.76 5.63
C THR A 77 -17.68 5.18 6.88
N VAL A 78 -18.41 4.06 6.74
CA VAL A 78 -19.04 3.38 7.89
C VAL A 78 -18.00 2.68 8.76
N GLN A 79 -17.04 1.97 8.15
CA GLN A 79 -16.00 1.23 8.89
C GLN A 79 -15.03 2.15 9.64
N PHE A 80 -14.71 3.32 9.09
CA PHE A 80 -13.79 4.30 9.66
C PHE A 80 -14.49 5.34 10.55
N ALA A 81 -15.78 5.18 10.81
CA ALA A 81 -16.50 6.08 11.71
C ALA A 81 -15.88 6.03 13.13
N GLY A 82 -15.28 7.15 13.55
CA GLY A 82 -14.59 7.26 14.84
C GLY A 82 -13.17 6.71 14.86
N ALA A 83 -12.58 6.38 13.70
CA ALA A 83 -11.15 6.07 13.59
C ALA A 83 -10.29 7.31 13.80
N SER A 84 -9.04 7.12 14.21
CA SER A 84 -8.08 8.20 14.36
C SER A 84 -7.66 8.79 13.01
N ASP A 85 -7.34 10.09 13.00
CA ASP A 85 -6.80 10.78 11.82
C ASP A 85 -5.53 10.08 11.30
N GLY A 86 -4.69 9.56 12.19
CA GLY A 86 -3.50 8.79 11.82
C GLY A 86 -3.81 7.50 11.07
N ALA A 87 -4.83 6.74 11.50
CA ALA A 87 -5.28 5.54 10.80
C ALA A 87 -5.94 5.86 9.45
N ILE A 88 -6.75 6.92 9.38
CA ILE A 88 -7.38 7.36 8.13
C ILE A 88 -6.31 7.82 7.12
N GLN A 89 -5.35 8.64 7.56
CA GLN A 89 -4.25 9.09 6.71
C GLN A 89 -3.39 7.91 6.21
N LEU A 90 -3.03 6.98 7.09
CA LEU A 90 -2.30 5.77 6.69
C LEU A 90 -3.09 4.97 5.64
N PHE A 91 -4.40 4.81 5.82
CA PHE A 91 -5.23 4.13 4.82
C PHE A 91 -5.25 4.87 3.48
N ALA A 92 -5.26 6.21 3.49
CA ALA A 92 -5.17 7.02 2.27
C ALA A 92 -3.82 6.82 1.54
N GLU A 93 -2.71 6.74 2.27
CA GLU A 93 -1.38 6.46 1.70
C GLU A 93 -1.24 5.02 1.19
N LEU A 94 -1.87 4.04 1.85
CA LEU A 94 -1.97 2.65 1.36
C LEU A 94 -2.82 2.57 0.08
N LEU A 95 -3.94 3.30 0.02
CA LEU A 95 -4.76 3.39 -1.17
C LEU A 95 -4.01 4.05 -2.33
N LEU A 96 -3.25 5.12 -2.05
CA LEU A 96 -2.36 5.72 -3.03
C LEU A 96 -1.32 4.71 -3.53
N THR A 97 -0.65 3.98 -2.63
CA THR A 97 0.32 2.93 -2.98
C THR A 97 -0.30 1.88 -3.93
N ASN A 98 -1.57 1.53 -3.69
CA ASN A 98 -2.30 0.58 -4.52
C ASN A 98 -2.64 1.15 -5.91
N VAL A 99 -3.16 2.37 -6.01
CA VAL A 99 -3.69 2.91 -7.29
C VAL A 99 -2.67 3.70 -8.11
N LEU A 100 -1.62 4.23 -7.50
CA LEU A 100 -0.61 5.07 -8.14
C LEU A 100 0.00 4.43 -9.39
N PRO A 101 0.44 3.15 -9.40
CA PRO A 101 1.12 2.59 -10.56
C PRO A 101 0.16 2.22 -11.72
N LEU A 102 -1.16 2.34 -11.55
CA LEU A 102 -2.14 1.96 -12.57
C LEU A 102 -2.24 2.98 -13.71
N SER A 103 -2.06 2.55 -14.96
CA SER A 103 -2.26 3.37 -16.15
C SER A 103 -3.70 3.39 -16.65
N ASN A 104 -4.54 2.46 -16.20
CA ASN A 104 -5.96 2.40 -16.60
C ASN A 104 -6.88 3.29 -15.76
N TYR A 105 -6.35 3.98 -14.74
CA TYR A 105 -7.10 4.97 -13.96
C TYR A 105 -6.71 6.36 -14.45
N LEU A 106 -7.72 7.20 -14.69
CA LEU A 106 -7.48 8.62 -14.97
C LEU A 106 -6.91 9.32 -13.74
N TRP A 107 -6.13 10.38 -13.96
CA TRP A 107 -5.61 11.28 -12.93
C TRP A 107 -6.69 11.63 -11.88
N ASN A 108 -7.83 12.15 -12.35
CA ASN A 108 -8.93 12.60 -11.49
C ASN A 108 -9.52 11.47 -10.65
N THR A 109 -9.50 10.23 -11.17
CA THR A 109 -10.00 9.06 -10.45
C THR A 109 -9.10 8.74 -9.25
N LYS A 110 -7.77 8.70 -9.44
CA LYS A 110 -6.82 8.47 -8.35
C LYS A 110 -6.87 9.60 -7.33
N TYR A 111 -6.89 10.85 -7.80
CA TYR A 111 -7.01 12.03 -6.95
C TYR A 111 -8.25 11.96 -6.05
N ARG A 112 -9.43 11.74 -6.65
CA ARG A 112 -10.70 11.65 -5.93
C ARG A 112 -10.71 10.52 -4.92
N HIS A 113 -10.19 9.34 -5.27
CA HIS A 113 -10.15 8.20 -4.34
C HIS A 113 -9.36 8.51 -3.07
N VAL A 114 -8.18 9.13 -3.20
CA VAL A 114 -7.36 9.50 -2.04
C VAL A 114 -8.05 10.61 -1.23
N ARG A 115 -8.56 11.66 -1.91
CA ARG A 115 -9.27 12.76 -1.25
C ARG A 115 -10.49 12.30 -0.48
N GLN A 116 -11.30 11.40 -1.02
CA GLN A 116 -12.47 10.84 -0.33
C GLN A 116 -12.12 10.16 1.00
N VAL A 117 -10.94 9.54 1.10
CA VAL A 117 -10.48 8.95 2.38
C VAL A 117 -10.02 10.06 3.32
N LEU A 118 -9.23 11.02 2.84
CA LEU A 118 -8.76 12.15 3.67
C LEU A 118 -9.91 12.99 4.23
N GLU A 119 -11.02 13.12 3.49
CA GLU A 119 -12.24 13.80 3.94
C GLU A 119 -12.96 13.08 5.09
N MET A 120 -12.58 11.85 5.44
CA MET A 120 -13.10 11.14 6.62
C MET A 120 -12.42 11.58 7.92
N MET A 121 -11.27 12.28 7.83
CA MET A 121 -10.52 12.79 8.97
C MET A 121 -11.29 13.92 9.67
N GLU A 122 -11.07 14.07 10.99
CA GLU A 122 -11.50 15.25 11.72
C GLU A 122 -10.70 16.48 11.28
N HIS A 123 -9.39 16.32 11.07
CA HIS A 123 -8.49 17.35 10.54
C HIS A 123 -7.82 16.88 9.26
N PRO A 124 -8.48 16.99 8.09
CA PRO A 124 -7.94 16.53 6.82
C PRO A 124 -6.58 17.16 6.50
N VAL A 125 -5.59 16.32 6.23
CA VAL A 125 -4.28 16.78 5.75
C VAL A 125 -4.32 17.12 4.26
N ASP A 126 -3.36 17.93 3.84
CA ASP A 126 -3.18 18.23 2.42
C ASP A 126 -2.74 17.00 1.63
N PHE A 127 -3.15 16.95 0.36
CA PHE A 127 -2.60 16.02 -0.60
C PHE A 127 -1.47 16.72 -1.35
N PRO A 128 -0.18 16.42 -1.07
CA PRO A 128 0.94 17.24 -1.54
C PRO A 128 1.00 17.35 -3.06
N ILE A 129 1.29 18.56 -3.56
CA ILE A 129 1.21 18.89 -4.99
C ILE A 129 2.16 18.05 -5.86
N ASP A 130 3.34 17.72 -5.34
CA ASP A 130 4.34 16.86 -5.98
C ASP A 130 3.86 15.41 -6.12
N VAL A 131 2.98 14.97 -5.21
CA VAL A 131 2.36 13.64 -5.29
C VAL A 131 1.13 13.67 -6.20
N VAL A 132 0.33 14.74 -6.13
CA VAL A 132 -0.84 14.94 -7.01
C VAL A 132 -0.44 14.99 -8.48
N SER A 133 0.66 15.66 -8.80
CA SER A 133 1.13 15.84 -10.19
C SER A 133 1.43 14.51 -10.88
N VAL A 134 1.91 13.49 -10.15
CA VAL A 134 2.27 12.17 -10.72
C VAL A 134 1.09 11.21 -10.82
N THR A 135 -0.08 11.53 -10.25
CA THR A 135 -1.24 10.62 -10.31
C THR A 135 -1.78 10.42 -11.74
N GLY A 136 -1.41 11.28 -12.69
CA GLY A 136 -1.76 11.14 -14.11
C GLY A 136 -0.87 10.17 -14.88
N VAL A 137 0.25 9.76 -14.29
CA VAL A 137 1.19 8.79 -14.85
C VAL A 137 0.75 7.37 -14.44
N GLY A 138 1.20 6.34 -15.18
CA GLY A 138 0.99 4.96 -14.79
C GLY A 138 2.02 4.00 -15.39
N ALA A 139 2.46 3.04 -14.59
CA ALA A 139 3.46 2.05 -14.96
C ALA A 139 2.84 0.89 -15.75
N PHE A 140 1.68 0.37 -15.28
CA PHE A 140 1.04 -0.81 -15.86
C PHE A 140 -0.50 -0.75 -15.81
N ASN A 141 -1.16 -1.52 -16.67
CA ASN A 141 -2.62 -1.66 -16.67
C ASN A 141 -3.02 -2.83 -15.76
N GLY A 142 -3.78 -2.56 -14.70
CA GLY A 142 -4.24 -3.59 -13.75
C GLY A 142 -5.48 -4.37 -14.19
N GLY A 143 -6.11 -3.98 -15.30
CA GLY A 143 -7.37 -4.53 -15.77
C GLY A 143 -8.54 -4.31 -14.79
N MET A 144 -9.65 -5.02 -15.04
CA MET A 144 -10.84 -4.94 -14.18
C MET A 144 -10.61 -5.56 -12.79
N ALA A 145 -9.79 -6.62 -12.73
CA ALA A 145 -9.52 -7.35 -11.51
C ALA A 145 -8.96 -6.45 -10.40
N PHE A 146 -8.13 -5.46 -10.74
CA PHE A 146 -7.55 -4.55 -9.75
C PHE A 146 -8.61 -3.67 -9.05
N GLY A 147 -9.68 -3.31 -9.75
CA GLY A 147 -10.82 -2.62 -9.14
C GLY A 147 -11.65 -3.55 -8.26
N VAL A 148 -11.94 -4.76 -8.75
CA VAL A 148 -12.81 -5.75 -8.07
C VAL A 148 -12.16 -6.29 -6.79
N TRP A 149 -10.87 -6.61 -6.85
CA TRP A 149 -10.12 -7.23 -5.75
C TRP A 149 -9.33 -6.22 -4.92
N ARG A 150 -9.63 -4.91 -5.06
CA ARG A 150 -8.94 -3.84 -4.33
C ARG A 150 -8.90 -4.10 -2.83
N TRP A 151 -10.01 -4.58 -2.25
CA TRP A 151 -10.10 -4.89 -0.83
C TRP A 151 -9.03 -5.90 -0.39
N SER A 152 -8.84 -6.98 -1.16
CA SER A 152 -7.86 -8.03 -0.89
C SER A 152 -6.44 -7.48 -1.04
N GLN A 153 -6.19 -6.68 -2.07
CA GLN A 153 -4.89 -6.02 -2.25
C GLN A 153 -4.54 -5.10 -1.08
N LEU A 154 -5.51 -4.34 -0.56
CA LEU A 154 -5.31 -3.50 0.61
C LEU A 154 -5.08 -4.32 1.88
N TRP A 155 -5.73 -5.48 2.04
CA TRP A 155 -5.45 -6.40 3.15
C TRP A 155 -3.99 -6.86 3.11
N LEU A 156 -3.47 -7.24 1.94
CA LEU A 156 -2.07 -7.65 1.79
C LEU A 156 -1.13 -6.53 2.23
N LEU A 157 -1.40 -5.29 1.80
CA LEU A 157 -0.62 -4.12 2.18
C LEU A 157 -0.68 -3.89 3.72
N ILE A 158 -1.86 -3.95 4.33
CA ILE A 158 -2.01 -3.78 5.78
C ILE A 158 -1.25 -4.86 6.56
N TYR A 159 -1.37 -6.13 6.16
CA TYR A 159 -0.65 -7.23 6.81
C TYR A 159 0.86 -7.14 6.62
N PHE A 160 1.31 -6.72 5.44
CA PHE A 160 2.74 -6.46 5.21
C PHE A 160 3.24 -5.31 6.09
N GLY A 161 2.44 -4.26 6.29
CA GLY A 161 2.80 -3.15 7.17
C GLY A 161 2.94 -3.57 8.62
N LEU A 162 2.05 -4.44 9.09
CA LEU A 162 2.15 -5.08 10.41
C LEU A 162 3.40 -5.97 10.52
N HIS A 163 3.72 -6.74 9.48
CA HIS A 163 4.92 -7.58 9.45
C HIS A 163 6.19 -6.72 9.52
N VAL A 164 6.33 -5.71 8.66
CA VAL A 164 7.46 -4.77 8.69
C VAL A 164 7.59 -4.09 10.05
N ASN A 165 6.48 -3.68 10.67
CA ASN A 165 6.48 -3.08 12.01
C ASN A 165 6.85 -4.05 13.15
N SER A 166 6.93 -5.37 12.88
CA SER A 166 7.43 -6.38 13.80
C SER A 166 8.93 -6.64 13.67
N LEU A 167 9.54 -6.23 12.55
CA LEU A 167 10.97 -6.36 12.30
C LEU A 167 11.79 -5.33 13.08
N SER A 168 13.03 -5.68 13.37
CA SER A 168 14.04 -4.76 13.91
C SER A 168 14.42 -3.68 12.90
N ALA A 169 15.05 -2.60 13.37
CA ALA A 169 15.50 -1.52 12.49
C ALA A 169 16.51 -1.99 11.43
N GLU A 170 17.41 -2.91 11.80
CA GLU A 170 18.40 -3.49 10.88
C GLU A 170 17.73 -4.31 9.78
N GLU A 171 16.77 -5.17 10.14
CA GLU A 171 16.00 -5.95 9.17
C GLU A 171 15.21 -5.04 8.21
N ARG A 172 14.60 -3.97 8.70
CA ARG A 172 13.86 -3.01 7.85
C ARG A 172 14.77 -2.29 6.85
N GLU A 173 15.96 -1.87 7.29
CA GLU A 173 16.91 -1.19 6.40
C GLU A 173 17.48 -2.15 5.34
N ALA A 174 17.63 -3.44 5.67
CA ALA A 174 17.97 -4.46 4.68
C ALA A 174 16.90 -4.55 3.58
N LEU A 175 15.60 -4.45 3.92
CA LEU A 175 14.53 -4.44 2.91
C LEU A 175 14.59 -3.23 1.97
N ALA A 176 15.18 -2.11 2.40
CA ALA A 176 15.30 -0.89 1.59
C ALA A 176 16.37 -1.00 0.50
N THR A 177 17.34 -1.90 0.69
CA THR A 177 18.54 -2.00 -0.16
C THR A 177 18.66 -3.35 -0.87
N ASP A 178 18.00 -4.40 -0.38
CA ASP A 178 17.97 -5.73 -0.98
C ASP A 178 16.55 -6.08 -1.50
N PRO A 179 16.34 -6.05 -2.83
CA PRO A 179 15.07 -6.43 -3.46
C PRO A 179 14.65 -7.89 -3.20
N LEU A 180 15.61 -8.80 -2.97
CA LEU A 180 15.31 -10.20 -2.68
C LEU A 180 14.81 -10.35 -1.24
N ALA A 181 15.44 -9.65 -0.29
CA ALA A 181 14.95 -9.59 1.09
C ALA A 181 13.54 -8.98 1.14
N PHE A 182 13.28 -7.91 0.38
CA PHE A 182 11.93 -7.34 0.28
C PHE A 182 10.90 -8.34 -0.24
N ARG A 183 11.23 -9.06 -1.33
CA ARG A 183 10.37 -10.12 -1.88
C ARG A 183 10.09 -11.20 -0.84
N ASP A 184 11.11 -11.66 -0.13
CA ASP A 184 10.99 -12.75 0.84
C ASP A 184 10.16 -12.32 2.07
N ALA A 185 10.33 -11.08 2.54
CA ALA A 185 9.49 -10.50 3.60
C ALA A 185 8.02 -10.37 3.16
N LEU A 186 7.76 -9.95 1.91
CA LEU A 186 6.40 -9.89 1.38
C LEU A 186 5.77 -11.28 1.24
N ALA A 187 6.56 -12.28 0.83
CA ALA A 187 6.12 -13.67 0.69
C ALA A 187 5.82 -14.36 2.04
N ALA A 188 6.37 -13.85 3.14
CA ALA A 188 6.09 -14.34 4.49
C ALA A 188 4.72 -13.90 5.04
N VAL A 189 4.08 -12.92 4.40
CA VAL A 189 2.76 -12.41 4.79
C VAL A 189 1.66 -13.37 4.27
N PRO A 190 0.67 -13.72 5.11
CA PRO A 190 -0.49 -14.48 4.64
C PRO A 190 -1.16 -13.79 3.46
N ALA A 191 -1.38 -14.53 2.36
CA ALA A 191 -2.25 -14.04 1.31
C ALA A 191 -3.64 -13.80 1.92
N PRO A 192 -4.25 -12.62 1.69
CA PRO A 192 -5.65 -12.40 2.07
C PRO A 192 -6.47 -13.53 1.44
N ASN A 193 -7.21 -14.25 2.28
CA ASN A 193 -7.97 -15.43 1.88
C ASN A 193 -8.59 -15.22 0.49
N GLU A 194 -8.26 -16.10 -0.47
CA GLU A 194 -9.15 -16.33 -1.61
C GLU A 194 -10.57 -16.47 -1.01
N PRO A 195 -11.61 -15.80 -1.54
CA PRO A 195 -12.93 -16.00 -1.02
C PRO A 195 -13.22 -17.50 -1.08
N ALA A 196 -13.50 -18.08 0.07
CA ALA A 196 -14.03 -19.41 0.17
C ALA A 196 -15.29 -19.48 -0.69
N GLY A 197 -15.14 -19.96 -1.93
CA GLY A 197 -16.23 -19.99 -2.90
C GLY A 197 -15.78 -19.78 -4.35
N VAL A 198 -14.84 -20.59 -4.85
CA VAL A 198 -15.01 -21.51 -6.00
C VAL A 198 -13.68 -22.25 -6.16
N LEU A 199 -13.48 -23.32 -5.37
CA LEU A 199 -12.83 -24.54 -5.85
C LEU A 199 -13.53 -25.73 -5.16
N PRO A 200 -13.88 -26.78 -5.91
CA PRO A 200 -14.70 -27.87 -5.41
C PRO A 200 -13.98 -28.62 -4.29
N CYS A 201 -14.75 -28.97 -3.26
CA CYS A 201 -14.36 -29.85 -2.18
C CYS A 201 -13.60 -31.08 -2.72
N GLY A 202 -12.32 -31.22 -2.38
CA GLY A 202 -11.54 -32.41 -2.74
C GLY A 202 -10.03 -32.22 -2.73
N THR A 203 -9.40 -32.68 -1.65
CA THR A 203 -8.01 -33.17 -1.58
C THR A 203 -6.86 -32.15 -1.62
N TRP A 204 -6.53 -31.59 -0.45
CA TRP A 204 -5.13 -31.25 -0.15
C TRP A 204 -4.41 -32.51 0.32
N ARG A 205 -3.58 -33.10 -0.56
CA ARG A 205 -2.68 -34.20 -0.23
C ARG A 205 -1.36 -33.57 0.26
N SER A 206 -1.03 -33.78 1.52
CA SER A 206 0.29 -33.43 2.08
C SER A 206 1.37 -34.21 1.33
N ARG A 207 2.37 -33.50 0.79
CA ARG A 207 3.66 -34.11 0.44
C ARG A 207 4.58 -34.00 1.65
N SER A 208 4.74 -35.11 2.35
CA SER A 208 5.89 -35.32 3.23
C SER A 208 7.16 -35.42 2.38
N PRO A 209 8.31 -34.92 2.85
CA PRO A 209 9.59 -35.13 2.16
C PRO A 209 10.06 -36.56 2.45
N SER A 210 10.15 -37.41 1.42
CA SER A 210 10.79 -38.71 1.55
C SER A 210 12.31 -38.55 1.48
N ALA A 211 12.97 -38.85 2.60
CA ALA A 211 14.38 -39.17 2.65
C ALA A 211 14.65 -40.53 1.99
N ARG A 212 15.45 -40.53 0.93
CA ARG A 212 16.64 -41.38 0.75
C ARG A 212 17.32 -41.09 -0.57
#